data_AF-A0A1V4V0V5-F1
#
_entry.id   AF-A0A1V4V0V5-F1
#
_cell.length_a   1.000
_cell.length_b   1.000
_cell.length_c   1.000
_cell.angle_alpha   90.00
_cell.angle_beta   90.00
_cell.angle_gamma   90.00
#
_symmetry.space_group_name_H-M   'P 1'
#
loop_
_entity.id
_entity.type
_entity.pdbx_description
1 polymer ?
#
loop_
_entity_poly.entity_id
_entity_poly.type
_entity_poly.pdbx_seq_one_letter_code
_entity_poly.pdbx_strand_id
1 'polypeptide(L)'
;MLGLIGHGFGYLVGGDLTGMVQEAYPLFMIMELTSSLGLTFLLSLLALAMITVQTLRRGADPKRLLFLVWTFFVLMLTLSQFRFIYLYTFNISVLFALLYRQARLMTEGRQMNPQQSRLISAAFLLVILLPTLSMSWGYLNFPPQPADGDWPVSMKRLSAISEPTSYFDHPNSTPEYGVVSAWDYGNWILYMAKRPVVANNFQVGVQDSTRLLLAEKESEWSSLMDKRKARYVATDWDIIYKKLGSLCQWVGEDISTYMQFSRQGDAITLKPTDRLKRTLIARLHLTDGQGLGRFRLVYESPSIRGTSPPTSQVKIFEYLPGALITGAAPEGESVSARIELLTNQGRRFTYNGTATSRHGIYEIRVPYSAGKQGDVKALGNYTIQAGAVRKTVMVSERDVLEGRKVLV
;
A
#
# COMPACT_ATOMS: atom_id res chain seq x y z
N MET A 1 8.75 29.20 17.89
CA MET A 1 7.89 29.77 16.83
C MET A 1 8.50 29.65 15.43
N LEU A 2 9.74 30.11 15.19
CA LEU A 2 10.37 30.06 13.87
C LEU A 2 10.47 28.64 13.25
N GLY A 3 10.79 27.62 14.04
CA GLY A 3 10.81 26.23 13.57
C GLY A 3 9.43 25.68 13.18
N LEU A 4 8.37 26.07 13.90
CA LEU A 4 6.98 25.70 13.58
C LEU A 4 6.49 26.35 12.29
N ILE A 5 6.89 27.60 12.06
CA ILE A 5 6.59 28.33 10.82
C ILE A 5 7.38 27.71 9.65
N GLY A 6 8.66 27.37 9.85
CA GLY A 6 9.48 26.69 8.84
C GLY A 6 8.95 25.31 8.46
N HIS A 7 8.60 24.48 9.44
CA HIS A 7 7.97 23.18 9.20
C HIS A 7 6.58 23.32 8.58
N GLY A 8 5.79 24.31 9.01
CA GLY A 8 4.48 24.61 8.42
C GLY A 8 4.59 25.03 6.96
N PHE A 9 5.58 25.86 6.61
CA PHE A 9 5.83 26.26 5.23
C PHE A 9 6.31 25.08 4.38
N GLY A 10 7.24 24.27 4.88
CA GLY A 10 7.67 23.03 4.22
C GLY A 10 6.50 22.07 3.97
N TYR A 11 5.57 21.97 4.93
CA TYR A 11 4.35 21.19 4.77
C TYR A 11 3.39 21.79 3.72
N LEU A 12 3.41 23.08 3.41
CA LEU A 12 2.55 23.68 2.37
C LEU A 12 3.14 23.56 0.97
N VAL A 13 4.46 23.50 0.84
CA VAL A 13 5.17 23.43 -0.45
C VAL A 13 5.49 21.97 -0.87
N GLY A 14 4.96 20.98 -0.14
CA GLY A 14 5.12 19.55 -0.47
C GLY A 14 6.39 18.92 0.12
N GLY A 15 7.51 19.65 0.09
CA GLY A 15 8.74 19.36 0.83
C GLY A 15 9.14 17.87 0.86
N ASP A 16 9.52 17.40 2.05
CA ASP A 16 10.05 16.05 2.34
C ASP A 16 9.08 14.89 2.07
N LEU A 17 7.78 15.18 1.86
CA LEU A 17 6.75 14.16 1.60
C LEU A 17 6.54 13.89 0.11
N THR A 18 7.13 14.73 -0.76
CA THR A 18 7.11 14.52 -2.21
C THR A 18 7.81 13.21 -2.54
N GLY A 19 7.20 12.35 -3.37
CA GLY A 19 7.68 10.98 -3.54
C GLY A 19 6.92 9.99 -2.66
N MET A 20 6.94 10.24 -1.35
CA MET A 20 6.46 9.29 -0.34
C MET A 20 4.93 9.19 -0.32
N VAL A 21 4.25 10.31 -0.59
CA VAL A 21 2.80 10.49 -0.47
C VAL A 21 2.27 11.15 -1.74
N GLN A 22 1.34 10.50 -2.43
CA GLN A 22 0.85 10.97 -3.74
C GLN A 22 0.17 12.35 -3.64
N GLU A 23 -0.55 12.63 -2.56
CA GLU A 23 -1.29 13.88 -2.40
C GLU A 23 -0.40 15.08 -2.05
N ALA A 24 0.88 14.85 -1.74
CA ALA A 24 1.87 15.90 -1.52
C ALA A 24 2.54 16.38 -2.82
N TYR A 25 2.27 15.74 -3.97
CA TYR A 25 2.83 16.19 -5.24
C TYR A 25 2.20 17.52 -5.69
N PRO A 26 3.02 18.45 -6.21
CA PRO A 26 2.54 19.57 -7.01
C PRO A 26 1.59 19.13 -8.12
N LEU A 27 0.49 19.87 -8.29
CA LEU A 27 -0.58 19.50 -9.24
C LEU A 27 -0.05 19.28 -10.65
N PHE A 28 0.88 20.13 -11.10
CA PHE A 28 1.43 20.09 -12.46
C PHE A 28 2.27 18.84 -12.77
N MET A 29 2.73 18.10 -11.75
CA MET A 29 3.47 16.85 -11.96
C MET A 29 2.56 15.64 -12.16
N ILE A 30 1.30 15.72 -11.73
CA ILE A 30 0.36 14.58 -11.77
C ILE A 30 -0.85 14.83 -12.67
N MET A 31 -1.12 16.08 -13.04
CA MET A 31 -2.25 16.45 -13.87
C MET A 31 -1.82 16.58 -15.33
N GLU A 32 -2.43 15.77 -16.20
CA GLU A 32 -2.33 15.95 -17.65
C GLU A 32 -3.26 17.08 -18.11
N LEU A 33 -2.76 18.00 -18.92
CA LEU A 33 -3.55 19.16 -19.40
C LEU A 33 -4.75 18.76 -20.27
N THR A 34 -4.63 17.66 -21.01
CA THR A 34 -5.69 17.12 -21.88
C THR A 34 -6.71 16.27 -21.12
N SER A 35 -6.44 15.91 -19.87
CA SER A 35 -7.38 15.17 -19.03
C SER A 35 -8.59 16.03 -18.67
N SER A 36 -9.70 15.39 -18.27
CA SER A 36 -10.89 16.10 -17.80
C SER A 36 -10.59 17.03 -16.61
N LEU A 37 -9.65 16.65 -15.74
CA LEU A 37 -9.17 17.52 -14.67
C LEU A 37 -8.39 18.72 -15.21
N GLY A 38 -7.46 18.48 -16.14
CA GLY A 38 -6.66 19.52 -16.80
C GLY A 38 -7.54 20.55 -17.52
N LEU A 39 -8.52 20.10 -18.29
CA LEU A 39 -9.49 20.96 -18.98
C LEU A 39 -10.34 21.78 -17.99
N THR A 40 -10.82 21.15 -16.92
CA THR A 40 -11.56 21.85 -15.84
C THR A 40 -10.69 22.95 -15.22
N PHE A 41 -9.44 22.64 -14.93
CA PHE A 41 -8.49 23.58 -14.36
C PHE A 41 -8.19 24.75 -15.32
N LEU A 42 -7.91 24.48 -16.60
CA LEU A 42 -7.66 25.51 -17.61
C LEU A 42 -8.85 26.45 -17.80
N LEU A 43 -10.07 25.91 -17.87
CA LEU A 43 -11.29 26.72 -17.94
C LEU A 43 -11.46 27.60 -16.70
N SER A 44 -11.07 27.11 -15.52
CA SER A 44 -11.12 27.90 -14.28
C SER A 44 -10.13 29.05 -14.33
N LEU A 45 -8.93 28.85 -14.88
CA LEU A 45 -7.93 29.90 -15.05
C LEU A 45 -8.38 30.96 -16.06
N LEU A 46 -9.03 30.55 -17.16
CA LEU A 46 -9.64 31.47 -18.12
C LEU A 46 -10.70 32.35 -17.44
N ALA A 47 -11.58 31.73 -16.66
CA ALA A 47 -12.60 32.43 -15.90
C ALA A 47 -11.99 33.40 -14.89
N LEU A 48 -10.94 32.97 -14.17
CA LEU A 48 -10.21 33.77 -13.19
C LEU A 48 -9.55 34.98 -13.82
N ALA A 49 -8.86 34.80 -14.94
CA ALA A 49 -8.25 35.89 -15.71
C ALA A 49 -9.32 36.89 -16.16
N MET A 50 -10.46 36.40 -16.66
CA MET A 50 -11.57 37.23 -17.11
C MET A 50 -12.16 38.08 -15.97
N ILE A 51 -12.48 37.49 -14.80
CA ILE A 51 -13.00 38.27 -13.67
C ILE A 51 -11.96 39.24 -13.10
N THR A 52 -10.68 38.89 -13.13
CA THR A 52 -9.60 39.77 -12.69
C THR A 52 -9.54 41.01 -13.57
N VAL A 53 -9.50 40.83 -14.90
CA VAL A 53 -9.50 41.94 -15.86
C VAL A 53 -10.76 42.80 -15.72
N GLN A 54 -11.94 42.19 -15.54
CA GLN A 54 -13.17 42.95 -15.33
C GLN A 54 -13.14 43.78 -14.04
N THR A 55 -12.57 43.25 -12.97
CA THR A 55 -12.45 43.94 -11.68
C THR A 55 -11.47 45.10 -11.77
N LEU A 56 -10.34 44.91 -12.46
CA LEU A 56 -9.37 45.98 -12.72
C LEU A 56 -9.94 47.11 -13.60
N ARG A 57 -10.80 46.78 -14.57
CA ARG A 57 -11.40 47.78 -15.49
C ARG A 57 -12.60 48.51 -14.93
N ARG A 58 -13.44 47.85 -14.12
CA ARG A 58 -14.73 48.41 -13.63
C ARG A 58 -14.68 48.90 -12.19
N GLY A 59 -13.52 48.81 -11.53
CA GLY A 59 -13.35 49.14 -10.12
C GLY A 59 -13.47 47.92 -9.20
N ALA A 60 -12.70 47.96 -8.11
CA ALA A 60 -12.61 46.88 -7.14
C ALA A 60 -13.79 46.89 -6.16
N ASP A 61 -14.88 46.20 -6.51
CA ASP A 61 -15.93 45.83 -5.55
C ASP A 61 -15.31 44.95 -4.44
N PRO A 62 -15.44 45.32 -3.15
CA PRO A 62 -14.88 44.55 -2.03
C PRO A 62 -15.21 43.05 -2.07
N LYS A 63 -16.41 42.69 -2.53
CA LYS A 63 -16.84 41.29 -2.63
C LYS A 63 -16.03 40.52 -3.68
N ARG A 64 -15.76 41.14 -4.82
CA ARG A 64 -14.94 40.55 -5.89
C ARG A 64 -13.49 40.47 -5.48
N LEU A 65 -12.98 41.51 -4.83
CA LEU A 65 -11.60 41.54 -4.33
C LEU A 65 -11.38 40.41 -3.33
N LEU A 66 -12.30 40.23 -2.37
CA LEU A 66 -12.23 39.13 -1.41
C LEU A 66 -12.19 37.77 -2.11
N PHE A 67 -13.09 37.54 -3.09
CA PHE A 67 -13.11 36.29 -3.85
C PHE A 67 -11.82 36.06 -4.64
N LEU A 68 -11.26 37.09 -5.27
CA LEU A 68 -10.00 37.01 -6.02
C LEU A 68 -8.81 36.68 -5.11
N VAL A 69 -8.70 37.36 -3.96
CA VAL A 69 -7.64 37.12 -2.98
C VAL A 69 -7.75 35.70 -2.43
N TRP A 70 -8.95 35.27 -2.03
CA TRP A 70 -9.20 33.89 -1.60
C TRP A 70 -8.81 32.88 -2.68
N THR A 71 -9.25 33.13 -3.92
CA THR A 71 -8.98 32.24 -5.05
C THR A 71 -7.49 32.14 -5.35
N PHE A 72 -6.75 33.25 -5.24
CA PHE A 72 -5.30 33.27 -5.40
C PHE A 72 -4.60 32.37 -4.37
N PHE A 73 -4.92 32.51 -3.09
CA PHE A 73 -4.30 31.68 -2.04
C PHE A 73 -4.62 30.20 -2.20
N VAL A 74 -5.89 29.85 -2.47
CA VAL A 74 -6.28 28.46 -2.70
C VAL A 74 -5.59 27.91 -3.95
N LEU A 75 -5.50 28.68 -5.03
CA LEU A 75 -4.80 28.28 -6.26
C LEU A 75 -3.30 28.02 -5.98
N MET A 76 -2.64 28.88 -5.21
CA MET A 76 -1.25 28.68 -4.80
C MET A 76 -1.09 27.37 -4.00
N LEU A 77 -2.00 27.10 -3.06
CA LEU A 77 -2.00 25.84 -2.31
C LEU A 77 -2.19 24.63 -3.23
N THR A 78 -3.18 24.68 -4.13
CA THR A 78 -3.47 23.59 -5.07
C THR A 78 -2.33 23.33 -6.05
N LEU A 79 -1.67 24.39 -6.55
CA LEU A 79 -0.48 24.23 -7.40
C LEU A 79 0.68 23.61 -6.63
N SER A 80 0.82 23.96 -5.36
CA SER A 80 1.87 23.43 -4.48
C SER A 80 1.63 21.96 -4.14
N GLN A 81 0.38 21.57 -3.85
CA GLN A 81 0.02 20.18 -3.54
C GLN A 81 -1.39 19.82 -4.00
N PHE A 82 -1.48 18.62 -4.56
CA PHE A 82 -2.73 18.04 -5.01
C PHE A 82 -3.77 17.89 -3.91
N ARG A 83 -3.37 17.62 -2.65
CA ARG A 83 -4.32 17.49 -1.54
C ARG A 83 -5.24 18.69 -1.39
N PHE A 84 -4.82 19.89 -1.78
CA PHE A 84 -5.65 21.09 -1.64
C PHE A 84 -6.65 21.30 -2.79
N ILE A 85 -6.73 20.38 -3.75
CA ILE A 85 -7.62 20.53 -4.92
C ILE A 85 -9.10 20.60 -4.52
N TYR A 86 -9.51 19.91 -3.45
CA TYR A 86 -10.89 19.96 -2.97
C TYR A 86 -11.30 21.35 -2.49
N LEU A 87 -10.35 22.15 -1.98
CA LEU A 87 -10.59 23.56 -1.63
C LEU A 87 -10.82 24.40 -2.89
N TYR A 88 -10.09 24.12 -3.96
CA TYR A 88 -10.21 24.84 -5.23
C TYR A 88 -11.50 24.51 -6.00
N THR A 89 -12.11 23.33 -5.77
CA THR A 89 -13.39 22.94 -6.37
C THR A 89 -14.51 23.97 -6.13
N PHE A 90 -14.57 24.57 -4.94
CA PHE A 90 -15.52 25.64 -4.66
C PHE A 90 -15.29 26.85 -5.56
N ASN A 91 -14.02 27.25 -5.71
CA ASN A 91 -13.64 28.38 -6.56
C ASN A 91 -13.93 28.10 -8.03
N ILE A 92 -13.61 26.90 -8.52
CA ILE A 92 -13.96 26.44 -9.88
C ILE A 92 -15.46 26.60 -10.12
N SER A 93 -16.31 26.17 -9.19
CA SER A 93 -17.77 26.24 -9.33
C SER A 93 -18.27 27.67 -9.50
N VAL A 94 -17.77 28.60 -8.67
CA VAL A 94 -18.10 30.03 -8.75
C VAL A 94 -17.56 30.65 -10.05
N LEU A 95 -16.32 30.32 -10.42
CA LEU A 95 -15.68 30.78 -11.65
C LEU A 95 -16.44 30.31 -12.90
N PHE A 96 -16.90 29.05 -12.92
CA PHE A 96 -17.71 28.50 -14.00
C PHE A 96 -19.07 29.19 -14.10
N ALA A 97 -19.73 29.46 -12.96
CA ALA A 97 -20.97 30.23 -12.95
C ALA A 97 -20.78 31.65 -13.50
N LEU A 98 -19.66 32.31 -13.17
CA LEU A 98 -19.32 33.63 -13.68
C LEU A 98 -18.97 33.61 -15.17
N LEU A 99 -18.26 32.58 -15.63
CA LEU A 99 -17.94 32.35 -17.04
C LEU A 99 -19.22 32.14 -17.86
N TYR A 100 -20.13 31.30 -17.36
CA TYR A 100 -21.44 31.08 -17.96
C TYR A 100 -22.28 32.38 -18.02
N ARG A 101 -22.35 33.13 -16.91
CA ARG A 101 -23.02 34.43 -16.87
C ARG A 101 -22.45 35.38 -17.92
N GLN A 102 -21.12 35.42 -18.07
CA GLN A 102 -20.47 36.28 -19.04
C GLN A 102 -20.83 35.92 -20.48
N ALA A 103 -20.84 34.63 -20.81
CA ALA A 103 -21.26 34.17 -22.14
C ALA A 103 -22.71 34.56 -22.45
N ARG A 104 -23.61 34.41 -21.48
CA ARG A 104 -25.02 34.82 -21.62
C ARG A 104 -25.17 36.33 -21.86
N LEU A 105 -24.42 37.15 -21.13
CA LEU A 105 -24.43 38.61 -21.36
C LEU A 105 -23.90 38.98 -22.76
N MET A 106 -22.92 38.23 -23.28
CA MET A 106 -22.40 38.46 -24.64
C MET A 106 -23.41 38.09 -25.73
N THR A 107 -24.21 37.03 -25.54
CA THR A 107 -25.24 36.64 -26.52
C THR A 107 -26.46 37.55 -26.47
N GLU A 108 -26.88 37.98 -25.28
CA GLU A 108 -27.97 38.96 -25.09
C GLU A 108 -27.59 40.35 -25.63
N GLY A 109 -26.35 40.80 -25.40
CA GLY A 109 -25.87 42.12 -25.86
C GLY A 109 -25.68 42.26 -27.38
N ARG A 110 -25.72 41.17 -28.15
CA ARG A 110 -25.56 41.17 -29.61
C ARG A 110 -26.89 41.26 -30.39
N GLN A 111 -28.00 41.60 -29.73
CA GLN A 111 -29.34 41.62 -30.33
C GLN A 111 -29.71 40.31 -31.07
N MET A 112 -29.16 39.18 -30.63
CA MET A 112 -29.44 37.88 -31.24
C MET A 112 -30.89 37.46 -30.95
N ASN A 113 -31.48 36.66 -31.83
CA ASN A 113 -32.80 36.07 -31.61
C ASN A 113 -32.82 35.30 -30.26
N PRO A 114 -33.86 35.46 -29.41
CA PRO A 114 -33.97 34.76 -28.13
C PRO A 114 -33.74 33.25 -28.20
N GLN A 115 -34.19 32.58 -29.26
CA GLN A 115 -33.98 31.13 -29.42
C GLN A 115 -32.50 30.78 -29.65
N GLN A 116 -31.81 31.55 -30.50
CA GLN A 116 -30.38 31.35 -30.78
C GLN A 116 -29.52 31.64 -29.54
N SER A 117 -29.84 32.70 -28.80
CA SER A 117 -29.15 33.03 -27.54
C SER A 117 -29.25 31.91 -26.51
N ARG A 118 -30.45 31.30 -26.38
CA ARG A 118 -30.66 30.13 -25.49
C ARG A 118 -29.85 28.92 -25.95
N LEU A 119 -29.84 28.60 -27.24
CA LEU A 119 -29.08 27.47 -27.79
C LEU A 119 -27.57 27.63 -27.57
N ILE A 120 -27.01 28.81 -27.88
CA ILE A 120 -25.59 29.08 -27.67
C ILE A 120 -25.23 29.03 -26.19
N SER A 121 -26.07 29.61 -25.31
CA SER A 121 -25.86 29.55 -23.87
C SER A 121 -25.90 28.11 -23.35
N ALA A 122 -26.85 27.30 -23.81
CA ALA A 122 -26.94 25.89 -23.44
C ALA A 122 -25.73 25.09 -23.92
N ALA A 123 -25.28 25.31 -25.16
CA ALA A 123 -24.07 24.68 -25.70
C ALA A 123 -22.83 25.08 -24.90
N PHE A 124 -22.70 26.36 -24.53
CA PHE A 124 -21.60 26.84 -23.71
C PHE A 124 -21.60 26.24 -22.29
N LEU A 125 -22.77 26.15 -21.66
CA LEU A 125 -22.92 25.47 -20.37
C LEU A 125 -22.48 24.01 -20.48
N LEU A 126 -22.90 23.32 -21.54
CA LEU A 126 -22.49 21.94 -21.78
C LEU A 126 -20.97 21.83 -21.90
N VAL A 127 -20.32 22.69 -22.69
CA VAL A 127 -18.85 22.70 -22.85
C VAL A 127 -18.13 22.90 -21.51
N ILE A 128 -18.61 23.80 -20.66
CA ILE A 128 -18.02 24.04 -19.33
C ILE A 128 -18.20 22.83 -18.41
N LEU A 129 -19.36 22.18 -18.46
CA LEU A 129 -19.67 21.05 -17.58
C LEU A 129 -19.11 19.72 -18.08
N LEU A 130 -18.87 19.56 -19.38
CA LEU A 130 -18.52 18.28 -20.00
C LEU A 130 -17.28 17.62 -19.38
N PRO A 131 -16.17 18.34 -19.08
CA PRO A 131 -15.04 17.75 -18.37
C PRO A 131 -15.44 17.23 -16.97
N THR A 132 -16.19 18.00 -16.20
CA THR A 132 -16.64 17.58 -14.85
C THR A 132 -17.65 16.43 -14.88
N LEU A 133 -18.51 16.39 -15.89
CA LEU A 133 -19.44 15.28 -16.13
C LEU A 133 -18.69 14.01 -16.51
N SER A 134 -17.67 14.12 -17.37
CA SER A 134 -16.78 13.01 -17.72
C SER A 134 -16.08 12.43 -16.49
N MET A 135 -15.56 13.27 -15.58
CA MET A 135 -14.97 12.80 -14.33
C MET A 135 -15.99 12.11 -13.42
N SER A 136 -17.17 12.74 -13.25
CA SER A 136 -18.27 12.20 -12.44
C SER A 136 -18.73 10.83 -12.96
N TRP A 137 -18.81 10.68 -14.28
CA TRP A 137 -19.09 9.41 -14.92
C TRP A 137 -18.01 8.36 -14.64
N GLY A 138 -16.73 8.75 -14.65
CA GLY A 138 -15.62 7.88 -14.26
C GLY A 138 -15.80 7.34 -12.83
N TYR A 139 -16.13 8.20 -11.86
CA TYR A 139 -16.32 7.77 -10.47
C TYR A 139 -17.51 6.81 -10.26
N LEU A 140 -18.57 6.96 -11.05
CA LEU A 140 -19.71 6.04 -10.99
C LEU A 140 -19.37 4.62 -11.49
N ASN A 141 -18.45 4.52 -12.46
CA ASN A 141 -18.04 3.23 -13.04
C ASN A 141 -16.87 2.57 -12.29
N PHE A 142 -16.12 3.34 -11.50
CA PHE A 142 -15.00 2.87 -10.69
C PHE A 142 -15.18 3.30 -9.23
N PRO A 143 -16.16 2.73 -8.50
CA PRO A 143 -16.35 3.06 -7.10
C PRO A 143 -15.09 2.70 -6.28
N PRO A 144 -14.83 3.41 -5.17
CA PRO A 144 -13.74 3.08 -4.25
C PRO A 144 -13.84 1.62 -3.79
N GLN A 145 -12.69 1.01 -3.42
CA GLN A 145 -12.58 -0.44 -3.24
C GLN A 145 -13.75 -1.04 -2.44
N PRO A 146 -14.42 -2.07 -2.99
CA PRO A 146 -15.61 -2.63 -2.37
C PRO A 146 -15.29 -3.23 -1.00
N ALA A 147 -16.27 -3.19 -0.10
CA ALA A 147 -16.20 -3.83 1.22
C ALA A 147 -15.97 -5.35 1.16
N ASP A 148 -16.09 -5.95 -0.03
CA ASP A 148 -15.91 -7.36 -0.32
C ASP A 148 -14.59 -7.67 -1.07
N GLY A 149 -13.69 -6.69 -1.16
CA GLY A 149 -12.33 -6.92 -1.69
C GLY A 149 -11.49 -7.83 -0.80
N ASP A 150 -10.38 -8.32 -1.36
CA ASP A 150 -9.50 -9.28 -0.69
C ASP A 150 -8.99 -8.78 0.67
N TRP A 151 -8.65 -7.50 0.80
CA TRP A 151 -8.17 -6.95 2.07
C TRP A 151 -9.23 -6.97 3.19
N PRO A 152 -10.43 -6.38 3.02
CA PRO A 152 -11.50 -6.50 4.01
C PRO A 152 -11.80 -7.95 4.45
N VAL A 153 -11.87 -8.89 3.49
CA VAL A 153 -12.06 -10.31 3.78
C VAL A 153 -10.87 -10.87 4.58
N SER A 154 -9.64 -10.56 4.18
CA SER A 154 -8.42 -10.98 4.88
C SER A 154 -8.36 -10.45 6.30
N MET A 155 -8.77 -9.21 6.55
CA MET A 155 -8.75 -8.62 7.89
C MET A 155 -9.81 -9.23 8.81
N LYS A 156 -11.00 -9.53 8.28
CA LYS A 156 -12.00 -10.33 9.01
C LYS A 156 -11.45 -11.71 9.39
N ARG A 157 -10.71 -12.36 8.48
CA ARG A 157 -10.04 -13.63 8.77
C ARG A 157 -8.92 -13.48 9.80
N LEU A 158 -8.07 -12.45 9.70
CA LEU A 158 -7.05 -12.15 10.71
C LEU A 158 -7.68 -12.01 12.11
N SER A 159 -8.80 -11.29 12.23
CA SER A 159 -9.53 -11.18 13.51
C SER A 159 -9.97 -12.53 14.07
N ALA A 160 -10.31 -13.49 13.21
CA ALA A 160 -10.85 -14.79 13.59
C ALA A 160 -9.75 -15.81 13.95
N ILE A 161 -8.58 -15.72 13.31
CA ILE A 161 -7.48 -16.69 13.50
C ILE A 161 -6.41 -16.24 14.51
N SER A 162 -6.45 -14.99 14.96
CA SER A 162 -5.50 -14.44 15.94
C SER A 162 -6.18 -14.17 17.28
N GLU A 163 -5.44 -14.22 18.38
CA GLU A 163 -5.97 -13.95 19.72
C GLU A 163 -6.20 -12.44 19.92
N PRO A 164 -7.30 -12.01 20.54
CA PRO A 164 -7.49 -10.59 20.85
C PRO A 164 -6.42 -10.08 21.83
N THR A 165 -6.06 -8.80 21.73
CA THR A 165 -5.11 -8.14 22.63
C THR A 165 -5.83 -7.37 23.73
N SER A 166 -5.36 -7.41 24.98
CA SER A 166 -6.07 -6.83 26.14
C SER A 166 -6.07 -5.30 26.23
N TYR A 167 -5.33 -4.61 25.36
CA TYR A 167 -5.16 -3.14 25.42
C TYR A 167 -5.40 -2.43 24.07
N PHE A 168 -6.21 -3.02 23.20
CA PHE A 168 -6.41 -2.52 21.85
C PHE A 168 -6.91 -1.06 21.80
N ASP A 169 -7.82 -0.69 22.70
CA ASP A 169 -8.46 0.63 22.82
C ASP A 169 -7.92 1.46 23.99
N HIS A 170 -6.81 1.04 24.60
CA HIS A 170 -6.19 1.69 25.76
C HIS A 170 -4.86 2.37 25.38
N PRO A 171 -4.85 3.70 25.12
CA PRO A 171 -3.68 4.39 24.55
C PRO A 171 -2.46 4.42 25.47
N ASN A 172 -2.64 4.23 26.78
CA ASN A 172 -1.56 4.27 27.77
C ASN A 172 -0.98 2.89 28.09
N SER A 173 -1.50 1.82 27.48
CA SER A 173 -1.07 0.45 27.72
C SER A 173 -0.50 -0.16 26.45
N THR A 174 0.45 -1.10 26.59
CA THR A 174 1.07 -1.76 25.45
C THR A 174 0.40 -3.13 25.21
N PRO A 175 -0.22 -3.35 24.04
CA PRO A 175 -0.74 -4.66 23.66
C PRO A 175 0.33 -5.76 23.62
N GLU A 176 -0.11 -7.01 23.68
CA GLU A 176 0.75 -8.19 23.68
C GLU A 176 1.55 -8.32 22.38
N TYR A 177 0.93 -7.96 21.26
CA TYR A 177 1.58 -8.01 19.96
C TYR A 177 1.04 -6.98 18.96
N GLY A 178 1.81 -6.74 17.90
CA GLY A 178 1.43 -5.93 16.74
C GLY A 178 1.41 -6.71 15.42
N VAL A 179 0.77 -6.10 14.41
CA VAL A 179 0.72 -6.58 13.03
C VAL A 179 1.53 -5.64 12.15
N VAL A 180 2.36 -6.21 11.29
CA VAL A 180 3.20 -5.48 10.35
C VAL A 180 2.59 -5.54 8.95
N SER A 181 2.55 -4.40 8.27
CA SER A 181 2.24 -4.28 6.84
C SER A 181 2.72 -2.92 6.32
N ALA A 182 2.60 -2.67 5.02
CA ALA A 182 2.77 -1.31 4.52
C ALA A 182 1.74 -0.39 5.19
N TRP A 183 2.17 0.85 5.46
CA TRP A 183 1.46 1.78 6.32
C TRP A 183 0.03 2.11 5.85
N ASP A 184 -0.21 2.07 4.54
CA ASP A 184 -1.52 2.28 3.91
C ASP A 184 -2.61 1.32 4.42
N TYR A 185 -2.22 0.13 4.89
CA TYR A 185 -3.15 -0.92 5.34
C TYR A 185 -3.39 -0.92 6.84
N GLY A 186 -2.68 -0.09 7.60
CA GLY A 186 -2.75 -0.12 9.07
C GLY A 186 -4.15 0.18 9.59
N ASN A 187 -4.88 1.13 9.01
CA ASN A 187 -6.26 1.40 9.44
C ASN A 187 -7.21 0.25 9.12
N TRP A 188 -7.01 -0.47 8.02
CA TRP A 188 -7.81 -1.68 7.74
C TRP A 188 -7.57 -2.75 8.78
N ILE A 189 -6.32 -2.98 9.18
CA ILE A 189 -6.00 -3.92 10.26
C ILE A 189 -6.62 -3.43 11.58
N LEU A 190 -6.46 -2.16 11.94
CA LEU A 190 -7.03 -1.59 13.17
C LEU A 190 -8.56 -1.73 13.20
N TYR A 191 -9.28 -1.26 12.18
CA TYR A 191 -10.74 -1.19 12.22
C TYR A 191 -11.43 -2.53 11.93
N MET A 192 -10.85 -3.36 11.06
CA MET A 192 -11.49 -4.62 10.65
C MET A 192 -10.95 -5.83 11.38
N ALA A 193 -9.63 -5.92 11.58
CA ALA A 193 -9.04 -7.03 12.34
C ALA A 193 -9.06 -6.79 13.85
N LYS A 194 -9.23 -5.53 14.29
CA LYS A 194 -9.12 -5.11 15.70
C LYS A 194 -7.81 -5.61 16.31
N ARG A 195 -6.70 -5.42 15.61
CA ARG A 195 -5.35 -5.74 16.07
C ARG A 195 -4.44 -4.52 16.01
N PRO A 196 -3.54 -4.34 17.00
CA PRO A 196 -2.56 -3.25 16.97
C PRO A 196 -1.64 -3.37 15.76
N VAL A 197 -1.14 -2.25 15.26
CA VAL A 197 -0.28 -2.20 14.07
C VAL A 197 1.03 -1.51 14.37
N VAL A 198 2.10 -1.94 13.68
CA VAL A 198 3.39 -1.26 13.73
C VAL A 198 3.35 0.06 12.95
N ALA A 199 2.62 0.10 11.83
CA ALA A 199 2.44 1.31 11.03
C ALA A 199 1.00 1.49 10.56
N ASN A 200 0.57 2.76 10.41
CA ASN A 200 -0.76 3.10 9.93
C ASN A 200 -0.78 4.35 9.03
N ASN A 201 -1.98 4.69 8.56
CA ASN A 201 -2.25 5.79 7.63
C ASN A 201 -1.89 7.18 8.19
N PHE A 202 -1.63 7.31 9.49
CA PHE A 202 -1.09 8.54 10.10
C PHE A 202 0.43 8.63 10.01
N GLN A 203 1.08 7.71 9.27
CA GLN A 203 2.51 7.64 9.04
C GLN A 203 3.35 7.40 10.30
N VAL A 204 2.70 6.96 11.37
CA VAL A 204 3.39 6.49 12.58
C VAL A 204 4.02 5.14 12.27
N GLY A 205 5.28 4.94 12.66
CA GLY A 205 5.98 3.65 12.55
C GLY A 205 6.33 3.19 11.12
N VAL A 206 6.13 4.05 10.10
CA VAL A 206 6.39 3.72 8.69
C VAL A 206 7.83 3.24 8.48
N GLN A 207 8.83 3.94 9.03
CA GLN A 207 10.23 3.58 8.86
C GLN A 207 10.54 2.18 9.40
N ASP A 208 9.99 1.82 10.56
CA ASP A 208 10.24 0.51 11.16
C ASP A 208 9.54 -0.60 10.38
N SER A 209 8.29 -0.38 9.95
CA SER A 209 7.58 -1.35 9.11
C SER A 209 8.29 -1.53 7.75
N THR A 210 8.69 -0.45 7.10
CA THR A 210 9.38 -0.48 5.81
C THR A 210 10.75 -1.15 5.91
N ARG A 211 11.58 -0.80 6.91
CA ARG A 211 12.87 -1.47 7.14
C ARG A 211 12.69 -2.97 7.36
N LEU A 212 11.68 -3.35 8.14
CA LEU A 212 11.37 -4.75 8.39
C LEU A 212 10.97 -5.49 7.12
N LEU A 213 10.08 -4.91 6.30
CA LEU A 213 9.65 -5.50 5.03
C LEU A 213 10.82 -5.64 4.02
N LEU A 214 11.73 -4.66 3.98
CA LEU A 214 12.88 -4.67 3.08
C LEU A 214 14.12 -5.38 3.63
N ALA A 215 14.14 -5.78 4.90
CA ALA A 215 15.26 -6.47 5.52
C ALA A 215 15.65 -7.75 4.76
N GLU A 216 16.93 -7.91 4.47
CA GLU A 216 17.48 -9.04 3.70
C GLU A 216 17.95 -10.20 4.61
N LYS A 217 18.29 -9.90 5.87
CA LYS A 217 18.91 -10.87 6.80
C LYS A 217 17.97 -11.26 7.93
N GLU A 218 18.06 -12.52 8.34
CA GLU A 218 17.27 -13.04 9.47
C GLU A 218 17.50 -12.28 10.77
N SER A 219 18.75 -11.97 11.11
CA SER A 219 19.09 -11.19 12.29
C SER A 219 18.45 -9.79 12.32
N GLU A 220 18.23 -9.20 11.14
CA GLU A 220 17.68 -7.85 11.02
C GLU A 220 16.16 -7.85 11.21
N TRP A 221 15.43 -8.65 10.43
CA TRP A 221 13.98 -8.69 10.60
C TRP A 221 13.56 -9.30 11.94
N SER A 222 14.31 -10.26 12.50
CA SER A 222 13.95 -10.85 13.80
C SER A 222 14.08 -9.83 14.92
N SER A 223 15.20 -9.09 14.93
CA SER A 223 15.40 -8.00 15.88
C SER A 223 14.31 -6.93 15.78
N LEU A 224 13.87 -6.57 14.58
CA LEU A 224 12.79 -5.60 14.38
C LEU A 224 11.42 -6.14 14.80
N MET A 225 11.11 -7.40 14.48
CA MET A 225 9.89 -8.08 14.93
C MET A 225 9.83 -8.11 16.46
N ASP A 226 10.91 -8.52 17.13
CA ASP A 226 11.00 -8.60 18.58
C ASP A 226 10.91 -7.22 19.23
N LYS A 227 11.65 -6.24 18.71
CA LYS A 227 11.60 -4.84 19.18
C LYS A 227 10.18 -4.26 19.11
N ARG A 228 9.43 -4.61 18.08
CA ARG A 228 8.04 -4.15 17.88
C ARG A 228 6.99 -5.08 18.45
N LYS A 229 7.40 -6.16 19.11
CA LYS A 229 6.51 -7.25 19.57
C LYS A 229 5.54 -7.69 18.46
N ALA A 230 6.01 -7.74 17.22
CA ALA A 230 5.18 -8.09 16.09
C ALA A 230 4.98 -9.61 16.05
N ARG A 231 3.74 -10.05 15.82
CA ARG A 231 3.40 -11.47 15.68
C ARG A 231 2.86 -11.84 14.30
N TYR A 232 2.26 -10.89 13.58
CA TYR A 232 1.75 -11.16 12.24
C TYR A 232 2.31 -10.18 11.22
N VAL A 233 2.47 -10.65 9.99
CA VAL A 233 2.82 -9.84 8.83
C VAL A 233 1.77 -10.04 7.75
N ALA A 234 1.07 -8.97 7.39
CA ALA A 234 0.14 -8.95 6.26
C ALA A 234 0.84 -8.36 5.04
N THR A 235 0.88 -9.12 3.95
CA THR A 235 1.56 -8.79 2.70
C THR A 235 0.57 -8.80 1.56
N ASP A 236 0.81 -8.00 0.53
CA ASP A 236 0.03 -8.06 -0.69
C ASP A 236 0.90 -7.86 -1.94
N TRP A 237 0.31 -8.17 -3.09
CA TRP A 237 1.00 -8.08 -4.39
C TRP A 237 1.35 -6.63 -4.74
N ASP A 238 0.47 -5.68 -4.40
CA ASP A 238 0.65 -4.26 -4.71
C ASP A 238 1.81 -3.62 -3.92
N ILE A 239 2.13 -4.11 -2.70
CA ILE A 239 3.30 -3.66 -1.93
C ILE A 239 4.58 -3.81 -2.77
N ILE A 240 4.72 -4.93 -3.48
CA ILE A 240 5.92 -5.24 -4.26
C ILE A 240 5.90 -4.52 -5.61
N TYR A 241 4.77 -4.54 -6.32
CA TYR A 241 4.74 -4.12 -7.73
C TYR A 241 4.23 -2.70 -7.97
N LYS A 242 3.52 -2.10 -7.02
CA LYS A 242 2.99 -0.73 -7.14
C LYS A 242 3.56 0.23 -6.10
N LYS A 243 3.82 -0.23 -4.87
CA LYS A 243 4.15 0.64 -3.73
C LYS A 243 5.62 0.61 -3.33
N LEU A 244 6.41 -0.29 -3.91
CA LEU A 244 7.82 -0.48 -3.54
C LEU A 244 8.63 0.81 -3.65
N GLY A 245 8.34 1.69 -4.61
CA GLY A 245 9.00 2.99 -4.73
C GLY A 245 8.80 3.90 -3.53
N SER A 246 7.57 3.99 -3.04
CA SER A 246 7.26 4.76 -1.81
C SER A 246 7.98 4.14 -0.60
N LEU A 247 7.96 2.80 -0.47
CA LEU A 247 8.70 2.10 0.59
C LEU A 247 10.20 2.46 0.53
N CYS A 248 10.84 2.35 -0.63
CA CYS A 248 12.25 2.67 -0.78
C CYS A 248 12.54 4.12 -0.36
N GLN A 249 11.71 5.08 -0.77
CA GLN A 249 11.88 6.49 -0.40
C GLN A 249 11.78 6.74 1.11
N TRP A 250 10.85 6.07 1.82
CA TRP A 250 10.72 6.19 3.28
C TRP A 250 11.98 5.80 4.06
N VAL A 251 12.84 4.97 3.47
CA VAL A 251 14.11 4.53 4.07
C VAL A 251 15.35 5.04 3.33
N GLY A 252 15.18 5.93 2.35
CA GLY A 252 16.29 6.52 1.60
C GLY A 252 16.97 5.55 0.63
N GLU A 253 16.27 4.53 0.15
CA GLU A 253 16.79 3.56 -0.81
C GLU A 253 16.33 3.84 -2.25
N ASP A 254 17.12 3.39 -3.23
CA ASP A 254 16.79 3.48 -4.64
C ASP A 254 16.04 2.22 -5.11
N ILE A 255 14.83 2.43 -5.66
CA ILE A 255 13.98 1.40 -6.23
C ILE A 255 14.69 0.59 -7.34
N SER A 256 15.61 1.21 -8.08
CA SER A 256 16.35 0.55 -9.17
C SER A 256 17.18 -0.65 -8.69
N THR A 257 17.59 -0.64 -7.42
CA THR A 257 18.32 -1.74 -6.78
C THR A 257 17.43 -2.95 -6.50
N TYR A 258 16.12 -2.77 -6.49
CA TYR A 258 15.12 -3.80 -6.21
C TYR A 258 14.36 -4.23 -7.47
N MET A 259 14.03 -3.30 -8.36
CA MET A 259 13.21 -3.54 -9.54
C MET A 259 13.88 -2.94 -10.78
N GLN A 260 14.02 -3.75 -11.82
CA GLN A 260 14.45 -3.28 -13.14
C GLN A 260 13.24 -2.95 -14.00
N PHE A 261 13.30 -1.79 -14.64
CA PHE A 261 12.27 -1.28 -15.54
C PHE A 261 12.78 -1.39 -16.97
N SER A 262 12.10 -2.19 -17.80
CA SER A 262 12.34 -2.23 -19.24
C SER A 262 11.09 -1.78 -19.98
N ARG A 263 11.25 -0.86 -20.92
CA ARG A 263 10.18 -0.41 -21.81
C ARG A 263 10.44 -0.95 -23.20
N GLN A 264 9.51 -1.75 -23.72
CA GLN A 264 9.53 -2.23 -25.10
C GLN A 264 8.25 -1.75 -25.79
N GLY A 265 8.34 -0.68 -26.57
CA GLY A 265 7.16 0.04 -27.09
C GLY A 265 6.31 0.63 -25.96
N ASP A 266 5.04 0.23 -25.91
CA ASP A 266 4.10 0.63 -24.84
C ASP A 266 4.07 -0.33 -23.64
N ALA A 267 4.75 -1.48 -23.74
CA ALA A 267 4.82 -2.45 -22.66
C ALA A 267 5.94 -2.09 -21.66
N ILE A 268 5.56 -1.91 -20.39
CA ILE A 268 6.49 -1.79 -19.27
C ILE A 268 6.62 -3.17 -18.62
N THR A 269 7.84 -3.72 -18.63
CA THR A 269 8.17 -4.96 -17.92
C THR A 269 8.89 -4.62 -16.62
N LEU A 270 8.32 -5.08 -15.51
CA LEU A 270 8.90 -5.00 -14.17
C LEU A 270 9.60 -6.32 -13.85
N LYS A 271 10.93 -6.29 -13.68
CA LYS A 271 11.72 -7.48 -13.37
C LYS A 271 12.33 -7.37 -11.96
N PRO A 272 11.89 -8.20 -11.01
CA PRO A 272 12.53 -8.31 -9.69
C PRO A 272 14.01 -8.66 -9.78
N THR A 273 14.85 -7.87 -9.11
CA THR A 273 16.28 -8.17 -8.94
C THR A 273 16.49 -9.28 -7.91
N ASP A 274 17.71 -9.80 -7.84
CA ASP A 274 18.07 -10.76 -6.78
C ASP A 274 18.08 -10.11 -5.38
N ARG A 275 18.34 -8.80 -5.30
CA ARG A 275 18.22 -8.07 -4.03
C ARG A 275 16.79 -8.08 -3.52
N LEU A 276 15.81 -7.76 -4.37
CA LEU A 276 14.40 -7.82 -3.99
C LEU A 276 14.01 -9.22 -3.52
N LYS A 277 14.45 -10.27 -4.21
CA LYS A 277 14.15 -11.66 -3.80
C LYS A 277 14.70 -12.03 -2.41
N ARG A 278 15.73 -11.34 -1.91
CA ARG A 278 16.28 -11.56 -0.55
C ARG A 278 15.49 -10.84 0.54
N THR A 279 14.74 -9.79 0.21
CA THR A 279 13.93 -9.05 1.18
C THR A 279 12.85 -9.91 1.84
N LEU A 280 12.51 -9.60 3.09
CA LEU A 280 11.48 -10.33 3.82
C LEU A 280 10.12 -10.31 3.09
N ILE A 281 9.69 -9.16 2.56
CA ILE A 281 8.41 -9.04 1.84
C ILE A 281 8.35 -9.97 0.62
N ALA A 282 9.44 -10.07 -0.16
CA ALA A 282 9.47 -10.97 -1.31
C ALA A 282 9.50 -12.44 -0.88
N ARG A 283 10.29 -12.78 0.15
CA ARG A 283 10.36 -14.16 0.67
C ARG A 283 9.02 -14.61 1.23
N LEU A 284 8.31 -13.76 1.96
CA LEU A 284 6.95 -14.04 2.41
C LEU A 284 6.00 -14.15 1.21
N HIS A 285 5.87 -13.10 0.41
CA HIS A 285 4.76 -13.00 -0.53
C HIS A 285 4.97 -13.81 -1.82
N LEU A 286 6.18 -13.79 -2.40
CA LEU A 286 6.48 -14.45 -3.67
C LEU A 286 6.92 -15.90 -3.50
N THR A 287 7.41 -16.29 -2.32
CA THR A 287 7.87 -17.67 -2.06
C THR A 287 7.11 -18.37 -0.94
N ASP A 288 5.96 -17.86 -0.49
CA ASP A 288 5.17 -18.49 0.60
C ASP A 288 5.98 -18.72 1.90
N GLY A 289 7.04 -17.95 2.12
CA GLY A 289 7.97 -18.13 3.23
C GLY A 289 8.91 -19.33 3.11
N GLN A 290 9.25 -19.80 1.90
CA GLN A 290 10.24 -20.86 1.70
C GLN A 290 11.54 -20.59 2.48
N GLY A 291 11.98 -21.59 3.24
CA GLY A 291 13.20 -21.53 4.05
C GLY A 291 13.19 -20.51 5.19
N LEU A 292 12.06 -19.88 5.52
CA LEU A 292 11.95 -19.03 6.71
C LEU A 292 11.53 -19.87 7.92
N GLY A 293 12.48 -20.18 8.82
CA GLY A 293 12.22 -21.04 9.98
C GLY A 293 11.30 -20.44 11.04
N ARG A 294 10.99 -19.14 10.97
CA ARG A 294 10.21 -18.39 11.96
C ARG A 294 8.91 -17.79 11.42
N PHE A 295 8.59 -18.03 10.15
CA PHE A 295 7.37 -17.51 9.54
C PHE A 295 6.57 -18.65 8.92
N ARG A 296 5.29 -18.73 9.26
CA ARG A 296 4.33 -19.63 8.62
C ARG A 296 3.21 -18.86 7.96
N LEU A 297 2.80 -19.28 6.77
CA LEU A 297 1.58 -18.81 6.13
C LEU A 297 0.39 -19.32 6.94
N VAL A 298 -0.52 -18.43 7.31
CA VAL A 298 -1.74 -18.78 8.05
C VAL A 298 -3.02 -18.47 7.28
N TYR A 299 -2.94 -17.67 6.21
CA TYR A 299 -4.07 -17.36 5.35
C TYR A 299 -3.62 -16.77 4.00
N GLU A 300 -4.36 -17.09 2.94
CA GLU A 300 -4.27 -16.39 1.65
C GLU A 300 -5.64 -16.03 1.05
N SER A 301 -5.70 -14.92 0.33
CA SER A 301 -6.93 -14.41 -0.29
C SER A 301 -7.25 -15.09 -1.63
N PRO A 302 -8.50 -15.01 -2.11
CA PRO A 302 -8.93 -15.75 -3.30
C PRO A 302 -8.47 -15.13 -4.63
N SER A 303 -8.27 -13.81 -4.71
CA SER A 303 -7.86 -13.19 -5.96
C SER A 303 -6.41 -13.54 -6.28
N ILE A 304 -6.17 -14.02 -7.49
CA ILE A 304 -4.82 -14.33 -7.98
C ILE A 304 -4.24 -13.14 -8.75
N ARG A 305 -2.93 -12.93 -8.62
CA ARG A 305 -2.13 -11.90 -9.27
C ARG A 305 -0.85 -12.48 -9.84
N GLY A 306 -0.33 -11.80 -10.86
CA GLY A 306 0.85 -12.26 -11.59
C GLY A 306 0.59 -13.53 -12.41
N THR A 307 1.51 -13.84 -13.30
CA THR A 307 1.38 -14.98 -14.22
C THR A 307 2.51 -16.00 -14.05
N SER A 308 3.60 -15.66 -13.36
CA SER A 308 4.79 -16.53 -13.27
C SER A 308 5.68 -16.19 -12.05
N PRO A 309 5.51 -16.87 -10.90
CA PRO A 309 4.35 -17.69 -10.55
C PRO A 309 3.15 -16.82 -10.14
N PRO A 310 1.90 -17.28 -10.37
CA PRO A 310 0.73 -16.65 -9.79
C PRO A 310 0.76 -16.72 -8.25
N THR A 311 0.23 -15.69 -7.60
CA THR A 311 0.16 -15.57 -6.14
C THR A 311 -1.15 -14.93 -5.70
N SER A 312 -1.66 -15.26 -4.51
CA SER A 312 -2.81 -14.57 -3.94
C SER A 312 -2.53 -13.08 -3.72
N GLN A 313 -3.54 -12.23 -3.88
CA GLN A 313 -3.43 -10.78 -3.69
C GLN A 313 -2.94 -10.46 -2.29
N VAL A 314 -3.51 -11.06 -1.23
CA VAL A 314 -3.15 -10.84 0.18
C VAL A 314 -2.73 -12.17 0.82
N LYS A 315 -1.68 -12.13 1.63
CA LYS A 315 -1.21 -13.26 2.46
C LYS A 315 -0.87 -12.79 3.86
N ILE A 316 -1.23 -13.59 4.85
CA ILE A 316 -0.95 -13.33 6.27
C ILE A 316 -0.01 -14.41 6.79
N PHE A 317 1.06 -13.96 7.44
CA PHE A 317 2.06 -14.82 8.06
C PHE A 317 2.09 -14.60 9.56
N GLU A 318 2.32 -15.67 10.32
CA GLU A 318 2.61 -15.61 11.75
C GLU A 318 4.11 -15.77 11.98
N TYR A 319 4.63 -14.93 12.86
CA TYR A 319 6.00 -14.93 13.37
C TYR A 319 6.07 -15.62 14.72
N LEU A 320 6.99 -16.57 14.86
CA LEU A 320 7.10 -17.44 16.02
C LEU A 320 8.52 -17.98 16.19
N PRO A 321 8.88 -18.55 17.37
CA PRO A 321 10.21 -19.07 17.62
C PRO A 321 10.63 -20.18 16.64
N GLY A 322 9.73 -21.09 16.29
CA GLY A 322 9.95 -22.19 15.35
C GLY A 322 10.70 -23.35 15.99
N ALA A 323 10.28 -24.59 15.71
CA ALA A 323 10.91 -25.78 16.25
C ALA A 323 12.30 -25.99 15.64
N LEU A 324 13.26 -26.48 16.42
CA LEU A 324 14.61 -26.79 15.96
C LEU A 324 14.76 -28.29 15.74
N ILE A 325 14.65 -28.74 14.49
CA ILE A 325 14.91 -30.14 14.12
C ILE A 325 16.43 -30.34 14.07
N THR A 326 16.93 -31.35 14.76
CA THR A 326 18.36 -31.66 14.81
C THR A 326 18.62 -33.16 14.83
N GLY A 327 19.77 -33.55 14.30
CA GLY A 327 20.20 -34.94 14.25
C GLY A 327 21.60 -35.07 13.66
N ALA A 328 22.09 -36.31 13.55
CA ALA A 328 23.40 -36.59 12.97
C ALA A 328 23.31 -36.69 11.44
N ALA A 329 24.27 -36.08 10.74
CA ALA A 329 24.46 -36.22 9.30
C ALA A 329 25.95 -36.06 8.95
N PRO A 330 26.47 -36.69 7.87
CA PRO A 330 27.85 -36.53 7.46
C PRO A 330 28.27 -35.06 7.32
N GLU A 331 29.53 -34.75 7.61
CA GLU A 331 30.05 -33.39 7.54
C GLU A 331 29.84 -32.78 6.14
N GLY A 332 29.30 -31.57 6.08
CA GLY A 332 29.02 -30.90 4.81
C GLY A 332 27.79 -31.40 4.06
N GLU A 333 27.09 -32.43 4.56
CA GLU A 333 25.86 -32.94 3.94
C GLU A 333 24.74 -31.89 4.01
N SER A 334 24.03 -31.69 2.89
CA SER A 334 22.87 -30.81 2.83
C SER A 334 21.61 -31.58 3.27
N VAL A 335 21.05 -31.19 4.41
CA VAL A 335 19.82 -31.77 4.97
C VAL A 335 18.64 -30.87 4.64
N SER A 336 17.53 -31.47 4.18
CA SER A 336 16.28 -30.76 3.90
C SER A 336 15.13 -31.27 4.77
N ALA A 337 14.29 -30.36 5.25
CA ALA A 337 13.06 -30.63 5.99
C ALA A 337 11.86 -30.15 5.18
N ARG A 338 11.03 -31.08 4.72
CA ARG A 338 9.88 -30.80 3.84
C ARG A 338 8.55 -31.16 4.49
N ILE A 339 7.54 -30.33 4.31
CA ILE A 339 6.16 -30.62 4.75
C ILE A 339 5.18 -30.15 3.67
N GLU A 340 4.19 -30.99 3.36
CA GLU A 340 3.11 -30.65 2.43
C GLU A 340 1.98 -29.92 3.17
N LEU A 341 1.55 -28.79 2.62
CA LEU A 341 0.58 -27.87 3.20
C LEU A 341 -0.57 -27.65 2.23
N LEU A 342 -1.78 -27.49 2.80
CA LEU A 342 -3.01 -27.12 2.10
C LEU A 342 -3.50 -25.78 2.63
N THR A 343 -3.65 -24.80 1.75
CA THR A 343 -4.18 -23.49 2.11
C THR A 343 -5.70 -23.49 2.16
N ASN A 344 -6.26 -22.39 2.67
CA ASN A 344 -7.69 -22.14 2.70
C ASN A 344 -8.33 -21.92 1.32
N GLN A 345 -7.53 -21.79 0.26
CA GLN A 345 -7.99 -21.73 -1.14
C GLN A 345 -7.90 -23.10 -1.84
N GLY A 346 -7.56 -24.16 -1.11
CA GLY A 346 -7.35 -25.50 -1.67
C GLY A 346 -6.01 -25.66 -2.41
N ARG A 347 -5.13 -24.65 -2.35
CA ARG A 347 -3.80 -24.71 -2.97
C ARG A 347 -2.88 -25.59 -2.14
N ARG A 348 -2.22 -26.54 -2.80
CA ARG A 348 -1.16 -27.35 -2.20
C ARG A 348 0.20 -26.73 -2.48
N PHE A 349 1.04 -26.70 -1.47
CA PHE A 349 2.45 -26.34 -1.63
C PHE A 349 3.32 -27.11 -0.63
N THR A 350 4.61 -27.22 -0.93
CA THR A 350 5.57 -27.84 -0.01
C THR A 350 6.44 -26.75 0.58
N TYR A 351 6.49 -26.64 1.91
CA TYR A 351 7.54 -25.88 2.58
C TYR A 351 8.82 -26.70 2.60
N ASN A 352 9.95 -26.07 2.30
CA ASN A 352 11.27 -26.68 2.31
C ASN A 352 12.26 -25.77 3.08
N GLY A 353 12.78 -26.29 4.19
CA GLY A 353 13.91 -25.70 4.91
C GLY A 353 15.17 -26.52 4.67
N THR A 354 16.33 -25.89 4.58
CA THR A 354 17.62 -26.57 4.37
C THR A 354 18.65 -26.11 5.40
N ALA A 355 19.54 -27.02 5.78
CA ALA A 355 20.76 -26.70 6.52
C ALA A 355 21.90 -27.61 6.08
N THR A 356 23.12 -27.16 6.28
CA THR A 356 24.32 -27.97 6.07
C THR A 356 24.78 -28.51 7.42
N SER A 357 25.08 -29.80 7.48
CA SER A 357 25.66 -30.44 8.66
C SER A 357 27.02 -29.83 8.99
N ARG A 358 27.25 -29.50 10.26
CA ARG A 358 28.51 -28.98 10.80
C ARG A 358 28.88 -29.73 12.07
N HIS A 359 30.12 -30.19 12.15
CA HIS A 359 30.59 -31.11 13.20
C HIS A 359 29.71 -32.37 13.33
N GLY A 360 29.26 -32.91 12.20
CA GLY A 360 28.40 -34.09 12.13
C GLY A 360 26.95 -33.89 12.59
N ILE A 361 26.52 -32.66 12.87
CA ILE A 361 25.17 -32.33 13.34
C ILE A 361 24.54 -31.30 12.40
N TYR A 362 23.27 -31.49 12.05
CA TYR A 362 22.46 -30.47 11.39
C TYR A 362 21.46 -29.84 12.36
N GLU A 363 21.13 -28.57 12.12
CA GLU A 363 20.09 -27.84 12.83
C GLU A 363 19.22 -27.07 11.82
N ILE A 364 17.95 -27.45 11.70
CA ILE A 364 16.98 -26.80 10.79
C ILE A 364 15.83 -26.26 11.62
N ARG A 365 15.63 -24.94 11.60
CA ARG A 365 14.48 -24.29 12.21
C ARG A 365 13.27 -24.35 11.28
N VAL A 366 12.12 -24.79 11.79
CA VAL A 366 10.89 -24.95 11.00
C VAL A 366 9.67 -24.29 11.67
N PRO A 367 8.77 -23.66 10.88
CA PRO A 367 7.69 -22.86 11.44
C PRO A 367 6.33 -23.56 11.48
N TYR A 368 6.14 -24.69 10.79
CA TYR A 368 4.85 -25.40 10.74
C TYR A 368 4.83 -26.57 11.74
N SER A 369 3.65 -26.95 12.19
CA SER A 369 3.41 -28.15 12.98
C SER A 369 2.59 -29.18 12.19
N ALA A 370 2.52 -30.41 12.69
CA ALA A 370 1.63 -31.44 12.18
C ALA A 370 0.18 -31.13 12.62
N GLY A 371 -0.51 -30.24 11.89
CA GLY A 371 -1.83 -29.77 12.26
C GLY A 371 -2.33 -28.61 11.41
N LYS A 372 -3.34 -27.90 11.93
CA LYS A 372 -3.91 -26.67 11.35
C LYS A 372 -3.30 -25.45 12.05
N GLN A 373 -2.82 -24.47 11.29
CA GLN A 373 -2.26 -23.20 11.76
C GLN A 373 -2.97 -22.05 11.06
N GLY A 374 -3.81 -21.31 11.79
CA GLY A 374 -4.78 -20.41 11.18
C GLY A 374 -5.68 -21.19 10.21
N ASP A 375 -5.70 -20.82 8.94
CA ASP A 375 -6.46 -21.52 7.90
C ASP A 375 -5.60 -22.41 6.96
N VAL A 376 -4.30 -22.52 7.22
CA VAL A 376 -3.41 -23.46 6.52
C VAL A 376 -3.30 -24.75 7.33
N LYS A 377 -3.25 -25.90 6.65
CA LYS A 377 -3.16 -27.21 7.30
C LYS A 377 -2.03 -28.05 6.70
N ALA A 378 -1.23 -28.66 7.56
CA ALA A 378 -0.31 -29.71 7.18
C ALA A 378 -1.04 -31.00 6.81
N LEU A 379 -0.60 -31.62 5.72
CA LEU A 379 -1.15 -32.88 5.21
C LEU A 379 -0.41 -34.12 5.75
N GLY A 380 0.66 -33.91 6.51
CA GLY A 380 1.43 -34.95 7.14
C GLY A 380 2.52 -34.39 8.05
N ASN A 381 3.51 -35.22 8.31
CA ASN A 381 4.69 -34.90 9.12
C ASN A 381 5.83 -34.36 8.24
N TYR A 382 6.86 -33.80 8.89
CA TYR A 382 8.07 -33.41 8.17
C TYR A 382 8.80 -34.65 7.63
N THR A 383 9.23 -34.56 6.38
CA THR A 383 10.17 -35.49 5.77
C THR A 383 11.56 -34.86 5.81
N ILE A 384 12.47 -35.45 6.58
CA ILE A 384 13.88 -35.09 6.65
C ILE A 384 14.65 -35.93 5.64
N GLN A 385 15.42 -35.29 4.78
CA GLN A 385 16.22 -35.95 3.76
C GLN A 385 17.68 -35.46 3.81
N ALA A 386 18.61 -36.40 3.93
CA ALA A 386 20.06 -36.21 3.85
C ALA A 386 20.62 -37.28 2.89
N GLY A 387 21.10 -36.87 1.72
CA GLY A 387 21.44 -37.78 0.62
C GLY A 387 20.29 -38.74 0.26
N ALA A 388 20.56 -40.04 0.38
CA ALA A 388 19.59 -41.12 0.15
C ALA A 388 18.74 -41.45 1.40
N VAL A 389 19.13 -40.98 2.59
CA VAL A 389 18.42 -41.27 3.84
C VAL A 389 17.20 -40.37 3.95
N ARG A 390 16.05 -40.97 4.23
CA ARG A 390 14.79 -40.26 4.47
C ARG A 390 14.19 -40.72 5.80
N LYS A 391 13.86 -39.75 6.67
CA LYS A 391 13.15 -39.97 7.94
C LYS A 391 11.92 -39.08 8.02
N THR A 392 10.92 -39.53 8.77
CA THR A 392 9.71 -38.75 9.04
C THR A 392 9.71 -38.33 10.50
N VAL A 393 9.42 -37.05 10.78
CA VAL A 393 9.36 -36.51 12.14
C VAL A 393 8.10 -35.69 12.34
N MET A 394 7.38 -35.98 13.43
CA MET A 394 6.25 -35.16 13.87
C MET A 394 6.79 -33.96 14.64
N VAL A 395 6.33 -32.77 14.27
CA VAL A 395 6.59 -31.52 15.00
C VAL A 395 5.26 -31.05 15.55
N SER A 396 5.13 -30.96 16.88
CA SER A 396 3.89 -30.50 17.50
C SER A 396 3.77 -28.97 17.48
N GLU A 397 2.56 -28.44 17.64
CA GLU A 397 2.36 -26.99 17.75
C GLU A 397 3.11 -26.40 18.94
N ARG A 398 3.21 -27.15 20.03
CA ARG A 398 3.97 -26.76 21.22
C ARG A 398 5.47 -26.63 20.92
N ASP A 399 6.02 -27.53 20.09
CA ASP A 399 7.44 -27.45 19.70
C ASP A 399 7.73 -26.18 18.90
N VAL A 400 6.79 -25.77 18.05
CA VAL A 400 6.88 -24.57 17.22
C VAL A 400 6.77 -23.29 18.06
N LEU A 401 5.76 -23.21 18.93
CA LEU A 401 5.49 -22.03 19.75
C LEU A 401 6.55 -21.80 20.83
N GLU A 402 7.10 -22.86 21.42
CA GLU A 402 8.14 -22.76 22.45
C GLU A 402 9.57 -22.86 21.89
N GLY A 403 9.72 -23.12 20.59
CA GLY A 403 11.02 -23.24 19.92
C GLY A 403 11.84 -24.46 20.37
N ARG A 404 11.18 -25.57 20.68
CA ARG A 404 11.80 -26.79 21.23
C ARG A 404 12.69 -27.49 20.22
N LYS A 405 13.65 -28.26 20.75
CA LYS A 405 14.47 -29.17 19.94
C LYS A 405 13.71 -30.47 19.67
N VAL A 406 13.73 -30.92 18.42
CA VAL A 406 13.15 -32.19 17.97
C VAL A 406 14.27 -33.04 17.38
N LEU A 407 14.55 -34.19 18.00
CA LEU A 407 15.66 -35.08 17.62
C LEU A 407 15.19 -36.09 16.56
N VAL A 408 16.04 -36.36 15.56
CA VAL A 408 15.75 -37.23 14.40
C VAL A 408 16.84 -38.23 14.10
#